data_AF-A0A1H8FGA3-F1
#
_entry.id   AF-A0A1H8FGA3-F1
#
_cell.length_a   1.000
_cell.length_b   1.000
_cell.length_c   1.000
_cell.angle_alpha   90.00
_cell.angle_beta   90.00
_cell.angle_gamma   90.00
#
_symmetry.space_group_name_H-M   'P 1'
#
loop_
_entity.id
_entity.type
_entity.pdbx_description
1 polymer ?
#
loop_
_entity_poly.entity_id
_entity_poly.type
_entity_poly.pdbx_seq_one_letter_code
_entity_poly.pdbx_strand_id
1 'polypeptide(L)'
;MFSNESRGGGRGGPLLIAVAVAVVLCVAGVAGFRWIHDSGGGADAPLSSDTSGAKDSGSSSPSSPSAPSASSAPSASSSASGKPGAGGAGNGAGAHAGQSAGTLPLAGRVIVLDPGHNLGNASHSAEINRLVDIGNARKECDTTGTETDAGYPEARYTLDVAHRVRAILEARGAKVVLTYDGDRAYGPCVDERARIGNAAHADAALSIHADGGPATGSGFHVIAPQSLHAGIADTRSIAGPSYRLATTLRGKFAAATGEHYADYLAGGTGLTVRSDLGGLNLSKVPKVFIECGNMRNSHDAASLTDSAWRQHAAQGIADGLTAFVEDTGGGRG
;
A
#
# COMPACT_ATOMS: atom_id res chain seq x y z
N MET A 1 62.73 -26.11 -20.28
CA MET A 1 61.29 -25.83 -20.10
C MET A 1 60.64 -27.14 -19.69
N PHE A 2 60.16 -27.20 -18.44
CA PHE A 2 59.85 -28.43 -17.72
C PHE A 2 58.45 -28.98 -18.04
N SER A 3 58.44 -30.27 -18.33
CA SER A 3 57.59 -31.38 -17.88
C SER A 3 56.06 -31.30 -17.74
N ASN A 4 55.51 -32.45 -18.13
CA ASN A 4 54.13 -32.94 -18.12
C ASN A 4 53.77 -33.63 -16.78
N GLU A 5 52.48 -34.02 -16.65
CA GLU A 5 51.83 -34.88 -15.62
C GLU A 5 51.46 -34.17 -14.30
N SER A 6 50.32 -34.40 -13.61
CA SER A 6 49.44 -35.57 -13.47
C SER A 6 48.04 -35.18 -12.95
N ARG A 7 47.08 -36.09 -13.17
CA ARG A 7 45.72 -36.21 -12.63
C ARG A 7 45.62 -36.06 -11.10
N GLY A 8 44.43 -35.66 -10.63
CA GLY A 8 43.96 -35.88 -9.25
C GLY A 8 42.49 -35.52 -9.07
N GLY A 9 41.62 -36.54 -8.99
CA GLY A 9 40.19 -36.38 -8.73
C GLY A 9 39.89 -36.05 -7.26
N GLY A 10 38.90 -35.17 -7.05
CA GLY A 10 38.32 -34.86 -5.75
C GLY A 10 36.80 -35.01 -5.81
N ARG A 11 36.29 -35.94 -5.00
CA ARG A 11 34.89 -36.36 -4.89
C ARG A 11 33.98 -35.22 -4.43
N GLY A 12 32.83 -35.09 -5.08
CA GLY A 12 31.72 -34.27 -4.61
C GLY A 12 31.11 -34.84 -3.32
N GLY A 13 30.96 -33.98 -2.32
CA GLY A 13 30.06 -34.18 -1.20
C GLY A 13 28.82 -33.29 -1.37
N PRO A 14 27.61 -33.75 -0.98
CA PRO A 14 26.42 -32.94 -1.12
C PRO A 14 26.43 -31.80 -0.09
N LEU A 15 26.39 -30.57 -0.57
CA LEU A 15 26.17 -29.39 0.25
C LEU A 15 24.67 -29.37 0.63
N LEU A 16 24.34 -29.83 1.83
CA LEU A 16 23.03 -29.65 2.43
C LEU A 16 22.86 -28.17 2.77
N ILE A 17 22.21 -27.42 1.87
CA ILE A 17 21.71 -26.07 2.17
C ILE A 17 20.47 -26.24 3.05
N ALA A 18 20.64 -26.07 4.36
CA ALA A 18 19.53 -25.95 5.29
C ALA A 18 18.83 -24.61 5.03
N VAL A 19 17.68 -24.65 4.35
CA VAL A 19 16.76 -23.52 4.24
C VAL A 19 16.07 -23.37 5.59
N ALA A 20 16.53 -22.42 6.40
CA ALA A 20 15.84 -22.02 7.61
C ALA A 20 14.58 -21.23 7.20
N VAL A 21 13.42 -21.87 7.29
CA VAL A 21 12.12 -21.18 7.19
C VAL A 21 11.87 -20.46 8.50
N ALA A 22 12.15 -19.16 8.54
CA ALA A 22 11.76 -18.31 9.66
C ALA A 22 10.26 -18.01 9.52
N VAL A 23 9.42 -18.76 10.24
CA VAL A 23 8.02 -18.41 10.46
C VAL A 23 7.99 -17.35 11.55
N VAL A 24 7.74 -16.09 11.18
CA VAL A 24 7.43 -15.03 12.14
C VAL A 24 5.98 -15.20 12.59
N LEU A 25 5.79 -15.88 13.71
CA LEU A 25 4.53 -15.91 14.44
C LEU A 25 4.43 -14.64 15.30
N CYS A 26 3.56 -13.71 14.90
CA CYS A 26 3.14 -12.61 15.77
C CYS A 26 2.18 -13.17 16.84
N VAL A 27 2.71 -13.53 18.01
CA VAL A 27 1.90 -13.86 19.19
C VAL A 27 1.50 -12.55 19.86
N ALA A 28 0.23 -12.17 19.72
CA ALA A 28 -0.39 -11.13 20.54
C ALA A 28 -0.55 -11.65 21.97
N GLY A 29 0.06 -10.95 22.93
CA GLY A 29 -0.02 -11.26 24.35
C GLY A 29 -1.40 -10.98 24.93
N VAL A 30 -1.96 -11.95 25.66
CA VAL A 30 -3.05 -11.73 26.61
C VAL A 30 -2.44 -11.78 28.01
N ALA A 31 -2.56 -10.67 28.73
CA ALA A 31 -2.12 -10.54 30.11
C ALA A 31 -3.10 -11.22 31.09
N GLY A 32 -2.55 -12.07 31.97
CA GLY A 32 -2.82 -12.05 33.41
C GLY A 32 -4.14 -12.63 33.93
N PHE A 33 -4.21 -13.95 34.13
CA PHE A 33 -5.09 -14.56 35.13
C PHE A 33 -4.22 -15.09 36.28
N ARG A 34 -4.29 -14.46 37.46
CA ARG A 34 -3.60 -14.94 38.68
C ARG A 34 -4.46 -16.01 39.35
N TRP A 35 -3.85 -17.16 39.58
CA TRP A 35 -4.41 -18.28 40.34
C TRP A 35 -4.29 -18.01 41.85
N ILE A 36 -5.39 -18.23 42.56
CA ILE A 36 -5.53 -18.13 44.02
C ILE A 36 -4.97 -19.41 44.64
N HIS A 37 -4.11 -19.28 45.66
CA HIS A 37 -3.88 -20.34 46.64
C HIS A 37 -4.28 -19.82 48.02
N ASP A 38 -5.19 -20.57 48.63
CA ASP A 38 -5.70 -20.44 49.99
C ASP A 38 -4.67 -20.97 51.00
N SER A 39 -4.59 -20.32 52.17
CA SER A 39 -4.11 -20.85 53.46
C SER A 39 -4.35 -19.82 54.58
N GLY A 40 -5.54 -19.89 55.18
CA GLY A 40 -5.81 -19.99 56.63
C GLY A 40 -5.23 -18.99 57.67
N GLY A 41 -6.13 -18.40 58.47
CA GLY A 41 -6.03 -18.50 59.94
C GLY A 41 -6.15 -17.21 60.80
N GLY A 42 -7.27 -17.10 61.54
CA GLY A 42 -7.39 -16.45 62.88
C GLY A 42 -7.61 -14.93 62.91
N ALA A 43 -8.83 -14.40 63.09
CA ALA A 43 -9.59 -14.22 64.35
C ALA A 43 -9.12 -13.01 65.20
N ASP A 44 -9.91 -11.92 65.18
CA ASP A 44 -10.56 -11.32 66.37
C ASP A 44 -11.38 -10.07 65.96
N ALA A 45 -12.60 -9.98 66.48
CA ALA A 45 -13.53 -8.85 66.40
C ALA A 45 -13.77 -8.31 67.83
N PRO A 46 -14.67 -7.34 68.11
CA PRO A 46 -15.36 -6.33 67.29
C PRO A 46 -15.27 -4.91 67.92
N LEU A 47 -15.92 -3.89 67.33
CA LEU A 47 -16.77 -2.90 68.03
C LEU A 47 -17.41 -1.87 67.06
N SER A 48 -18.72 -2.05 66.88
CA SER A 48 -19.88 -1.14 66.79
C SER A 48 -19.83 0.33 66.30
N SER A 49 -20.94 0.66 65.59
CA SER A 49 -21.76 1.91 65.59
C SER A 49 -21.14 3.18 64.96
N ASP A 50 -21.82 4.01 64.16
CA ASP A 50 -23.27 4.23 64.01
C ASP A 50 -23.62 5.14 62.81
N THR A 51 -24.83 4.93 62.28
CA THR A 51 -25.82 5.93 61.79
C THR A 51 -25.61 6.81 60.53
N SER A 52 -26.42 6.46 59.52
CA SER A 52 -27.47 7.27 58.83
C SER A 52 -27.16 8.54 58.01
N GLY A 53 -27.76 8.58 56.81
CA GLY A 53 -28.01 9.79 56.02
C GLY A 53 -28.68 9.49 54.68
N ALA A 54 -29.92 9.91 54.49
CA ALA A 54 -30.84 9.49 53.44
C ALA A 54 -30.86 10.39 52.18
N LYS A 55 -31.27 9.77 51.05
CA LYS A 55 -32.17 10.24 49.94
C LYS A 55 -31.90 11.55 49.17
N ASP A 56 -31.81 11.44 47.84
CA ASP A 56 -32.81 11.86 46.81
C ASP A 56 -32.09 11.90 45.42
N SER A 57 -32.48 11.15 44.39
CA SER A 57 -33.62 11.32 43.46
C SER A 57 -33.67 12.68 42.76
N GLY A 58 -33.27 12.73 41.49
CA GLY A 58 -33.41 13.94 40.66
C GLY A 58 -33.00 13.74 39.20
N SER A 59 -33.94 13.29 38.38
CA SER A 59 -33.89 13.28 36.91
C SER A 59 -33.95 14.71 36.35
N SER A 60 -33.12 15.06 35.36
CA SER A 60 -33.54 15.87 34.19
C SER A 60 -32.44 15.99 33.12
N SER A 61 -32.76 15.57 31.88
CA SER A 61 -32.25 16.20 30.65
C SER A 61 -32.94 17.56 30.47
N PRO A 62 -32.41 18.50 29.65
CA PRO A 62 -32.89 18.56 28.25
C PRO A 62 -31.95 19.17 27.18
N SER A 63 -32.28 18.85 25.93
CA SER A 63 -32.31 19.69 24.70
C SER A 63 -31.04 20.15 23.94
N SER A 64 -31.07 19.79 22.64
CA SER A 64 -30.36 20.37 21.50
C SER A 64 -30.67 21.85 21.22
N PRO A 65 -29.91 22.49 20.31
CA PRO A 65 -30.54 23.37 19.33
C PRO A 65 -30.12 23.12 17.87
N SER A 66 -31.05 23.49 17.00
CA SER A 66 -31.13 23.32 15.55
C SER A 66 -30.27 24.30 14.74
N ALA A 67 -30.07 23.94 13.47
CA ALA A 67 -29.54 24.76 12.37
C ALA A 67 -30.40 26.00 12.02
N PRO A 68 -29.86 26.88 11.16
CA PRO A 68 -30.68 27.53 10.13
C PRO A 68 -30.13 27.32 8.70
N SER A 69 -31.06 27.26 7.75
CA SER A 69 -30.85 27.24 6.30
C SER A 69 -30.93 28.64 5.65
N ALA A 70 -30.33 28.72 4.47
CA ALA A 70 -30.80 29.39 3.24
C ALA A 70 -30.33 30.81 2.87
N SER A 71 -29.80 30.86 1.63
CA SER A 71 -29.91 31.91 0.57
C SER A 71 -29.09 33.20 0.77
N SER A 72 -28.32 33.69 -0.20
CA SER A 72 -28.76 34.05 -1.56
C SER A 72 -27.57 34.31 -2.51
N ALA A 73 -27.72 33.94 -3.78
CA ALA A 73 -26.90 34.42 -4.90
C ALA A 73 -27.33 35.83 -5.35
N PRO A 74 -26.53 36.48 -6.22
CA PRO A 74 -27.15 37.10 -7.39
C PRO A 74 -26.46 36.72 -8.71
N SER A 75 -27.27 36.61 -9.75
CA SER A 75 -26.89 36.43 -11.15
C SER A 75 -26.98 37.77 -11.92
N ALA A 76 -26.10 37.86 -12.93
CA ALA A 76 -26.30 38.39 -14.30
C ALA A 76 -26.58 39.89 -14.57
N SER A 77 -25.75 40.45 -15.47
CA SER A 77 -26.12 41.16 -16.74
C SER A 77 -24.87 41.90 -17.26
N SER A 78 -24.23 41.57 -18.38
CA SER A 78 -24.59 41.65 -19.81
C SER A 78 -24.35 43.03 -20.47
N SER A 79 -23.77 42.97 -21.69
CA SER A 79 -23.81 43.97 -22.80
C SER A 79 -22.69 45.03 -22.83
N ALA A 80 -22.10 45.45 -23.94
CA ALA A 80 -22.13 45.05 -25.35
C ALA A 80 -21.00 45.77 -26.13
N SER A 81 -20.57 45.15 -27.23
CA SER A 81 -20.19 45.70 -28.55
C SER A 81 -19.46 47.05 -28.70
N GLY A 82 -18.29 46.98 -29.36
CA GLY A 82 -17.69 48.09 -30.12
C GLY A 82 -16.60 47.60 -31.09
N LYS A 83 -16.90 47.59 -32.39
CA LYS A 83 -15.98 47.51 -33.55
C LYS A 83 -16.55 48.51 -34.60
N PRO A 84 -15.85 48.94 -35.68
CA PRO A 84 -14.46 48.68 -36.08
C PRO A 84 -13.65 49.91 -36.58
N GLY A 85 -12.32 49.78 -36.59
CA GLY A 85 -11.41 50.63 -37.36
C GLY A 85 -10.52 49.76 -38.26
N ALA A 86 -10.58 50.03 -39.56
CA ALA A 86 -9.89 49.31 -40.64
C ALA A 86 -8.46 49.83 -40.86
N GLY A 87 -7.57 48.96 -41.34
CA GLY A 87 -6.32 49.37 -41.98
C GLY A 87 -5.27 48.26 -42.10
N GLY A 88 -4.99 47.83 -43.33
CA GLY A 88 -3.65 47.36 -43.72
C GLY A 88 -3.47 45.85 -43.90
N ALA A 89 -3.69 45.39 -45.12
CA ALA A 89 -3.33 44.06 -45.60
C ALA A 89 -1.81 43.87 -45.70
N GLY A 90 -1.33 42.68 -45.33
CA GLY A 90 0.04 42.23 -45.54
C GLY A 90 0.11 40.71 -45.43
N ASN A 91 0.22 40.04 -46.58
CA ASN A 91 0.27 38.59 -46.73
C ASN A 91 1.42 37.96 -45.94
N GLY A 92 1.09 36.97 -45.13
CA GLY A 92 2.03 36.09 -44.44
C GLY A 92 1.32 34.81 -44.03
N ALA A 93 0.94 33.99 -45.02
CA ALA A 93 0.48 32.62 -44.80
C ALA A 93 1.66 31.77 -44.33
N GLY A 94 2.09 31.98 -43.09
CA GLY A 94 2.83 31.00 -42.32
C GLY A 94 1.79 30.09 -41.68
N ALA A 95 1.64 28.88 -42.23
CA ALA A 95 0.94 27.82 -41.56
C ALA A 95 1.60 27.61 -40.18
N HIS A 96 0.98 28.15 -39.14
CA HIS A 96 1.21 27.67 -37.79
C HIS A 96 0.71 26.23 -37.81
N ALA A 97 1.64 25.32 -38.04
CA ALA A 97 1.49 23.92 -37.75
C ALA A 97 0.81 23.83 -36.39
N GLY A 98 -0.42 23.32 -36.38
CA GLY A 98 -1.11 23.00 -35.15
C GLY A 98 -0.15 22.14 -34.35
N GLN A 99 0.36 22.68 -33.25
CA GLN A 99 0.96 21.86 -32.23
C GLN A 99 -0.14 20.87 -31.87
N SER A 100 0.01 19.61 -32.30
CA SER A 100 -0.80 18.54 -31.74
C SER A 100 -0.66 18.69 -30.24
N ALA A 101 -1.75 19.02 -29.55
CA ALA A 101 -1.76 18.95 -28.10
C ALA A 101 -1.21 17.56 -27.76
N GLY A 102 -0.01 17.53 -27.16
CA GLY A 102 0.69 16.28 -26.91
C GLY A 102 -0.22 15.39 -26.09
N THR A 103 -0.45 14.16 -26.53
CA THR A 103 -1.18 13.19 -25.73
C THR A 103 -0.49 13.07 -24.38
N LEU A 104 -1.24 13.19 -23.29
CA LEU A 104 -0.70 12.99 -21.94
C LEU A 104 0.02 11.64 -21.86
N PRO A 105 1.11 11.51 -21.07
CA PRO A 105 2.01 10.35 -21.11
C PRO A 105 1.31 9.01 -20.83
N LEU A 106 0.19 9.03 -20.10
CA LEU A 106 -0.61 7.85 -19.77
C LEU A 106 -2.00 7.86 -20.42
N ALA A 107 -2.24 8.68 -21.44
CA ALA A 107 -3.50 8.68 -22.15
C ALA A 107 -3.86 7.27 -22.67
N GLY A 108 -5.05 6.79 -22.30
CA GLY A 108 -5.55 5.46 -22.67
C GLY A 108 -4.98 4.30 -21.84
N ARG A 109 -4.16 4.57 -20.83
CA ARG A 109 -3.59 3.57 -19.92
C ARG A 109 -4.48 3.34 -18.71
N VAL A 110 -4.47 2.12 -18.19
CA VAL A 110 -5.22 1.73 -16.99
C VAL A 110 -4.23 1.27 -15.93
N ILE A 111 -4.27 1.89 -14.75
CA ILE A 111 -3.42 1.55 -13.61
C ILE A 111 -4.29 1.18 -12.42
N VAL A 112 -3.97 0.06 -11.77
CA VAL A 112 -4.63 -0.35 -10.54
C VAL A 112 -3.73 -0.03 -9.36
N LEU A 113 -4.28 0.68 -8.37
CA LEU A 113 -3.63 0.89 -7.08
C LEU A 113 -4.39 0.10 -6.02
N ASP A 114 -3.65 -0.61 -5.20
CA ASP A 114 -4.15 -1.47 -4.14
C ASP A 114 -3.62 -0.94 -2.81
N PRO A 115 -4.36 -0.03 -2.13
CA PRO A 115 -3.99 0.39 -0.79
C PRO A 115 -4.12 -0.82 0.14
N GLY A 116 -2.99 -1.25 0.71
CA GLY A 116 -2.92 -2.40 1.60
C GLY A 116 -3.80 -2.22 2.84
N HIS A 117 -4.44 -3.32 3.27
CA HIS A 117 -5.33 -3.37 4.44
C HIS A 117 -6.55 -2.45 4.31
N ASN A 118 -7.39 -2.39 5.36
CA ASN A 118 -8.54 -1.48 5.41
C ASN A 118 -8.73 -0.90 6.82
N LEU A 119 -9.30 0.30 6.88
CA LEU A 119 -9.47 1.07 8.12
C LEU A 119 -10.32 0.37 9.19
N GLY A 120 -11.32 -0.44 8.77
CA GLY A 120 -12.23 -1.13 9.69
C GLY A 120 -11.80 -2.55 10.07
N ASN A 121 -10.73 -3.11 9.48
CA ASN A 121 -10.37 -4.53 9.64
C ASN A 121 -10.25 -4.97 11.11
N ALA A 122 -9.75 -4.11 12.00
CA ALA A 122 -9.61 -4.43 13.43
C ALA A 122 -10.94 -4.77 14.13
N SER A 123 -12.08 -4.27 13.63
CA SER A 123 -13.42 -4.56 14.16
C SER A 123 -14.11 -5.75 13.48
N HIS A 124 -13.46 -6.36 12.49
CA HIS A 124 -14.02 -7.42 11.63
C HIS A 124 -13.10 -8.65 11.56
N SER A 125 -12.53 -9.02 12.71
CA SER A 125 -11.51 -10.07 12.81
C SER A 125 -12.01 -11.42 12.30
N ALA A 126 -13.28 -11.78 12.53
CA ALA A 126 -13.86 -13.03 12.05
C ALA A 126 -13.90 -13.08 10.52
N GLU A 127 -14.26 -11.97 9.87
CA GLU A 127 -14.38 -11.89 8.42
C GLU A 127 -13.01 -11.87 7.72
N ILE A 128 -12.05 -11.12 8.26
CA ILE A 128 -10.70 -11.03 7.67
C ILE A 128 -9.87 -12.30 7.92
N ASN A 129 -10.11 -13.04 9.00
CA ASN A 129 -9.41 -14.31 9.29
C ASN A 129 -9.95 -15.49 8.47
N ARG A 130 -11.06 -15.33 7.73
CA ARG A 130 -11.56 -16.39 6.85
C ARG A 130 -10.53 -16.70 5.77
N LEU A 131 -10.14 -17.97 5.65
CA LEU A 131 -9.17 -18.37 4.65
C LEU A 131 -9.73 -18.28 3.22
N VAL A 132 -8.98 -17.63 2.33
CA VAL A 132 -9.20 -17.58 0.88
C VAL A 132 -8.14 -18.37 0.13
N ASP A 133 -8.41 -18.70 -1.13
CA ASP A 133 -7.45 -19.37 -2.01
C ASP A 133 -6.51 -18.34 -2.61
N ILE A 134 -5.21 -18.50 -2.38
CA ILE A 134 -4.15 -17.64 -2.94
C ILE A 134 -3.47 -18.26 -4.15
N GLY A 135 -4.05 -19.34 -4.68
CA GLY A 135 -3.72 -20.01 -5.91
C GLY A 135 -2.81 -21.23 -5.74
N ASN A 136 -1.86 -21.18 -4.80
CA ASN A 136 -0.97 -22.28 -4.45
C ASN A 136 -1.08 -22.71 -2.98
N ALA A 137 -1.90 -22.03 -2.18
CA ALA A 137 -2.14 -22.28 -0.75
C ALA A 137 -3.43 -21.56 -0.30
N ARG A 138 -3.73 -21.61 0.99
CA ARG A 138 -4.79 -20.83 1.64
C ARG A 138 -4.17 -19.81 2.59
N LYS A 139 -4.74 -18.61 2.67
CA LYS A 139 -4.33 -17.54 3.58
C LYS A 139 -5.54 -16.74 4.05
N GLU A 140 -5.43 -16.01 5.15
CA GLU A 140 -6.45 -15.09 5.64
C GLU A 140 -6.93 -14.15 4.51
N CYS A 141 -8.21 -13.81 4.54
CA CYS A 141 -8.85 -12.89 3.58
C CYS A 141 -8.10 -11.57 3.55
N ASP A 142 -7.82 -10.98 4.71
CA ASP A 142 -7.03 -9.76 4.85
C ASP A 142 -6.40 -9.73 6.25
N THR A 143 -5.56 -8.74 6.53
CA THR A 143 -5.05 -8.46 7.88
C THR A 143 -5.28 -7.01 8.25
N THR A 144 -5.08 -6.64 9.51
CA THR A 144 -5.19 -5.25 9.96
C THR A 144 -4.08 -4.35 9.41
N GLY A 145 -2.96 -4.93 8.99
CA GLY A 145 -1.70 -4.23 8.81
C GLY A 145 -0.99 -3.97 10.13
N THR A 146 0.18 -3.35 10.06
CA THR A 146 0.93 -2.86 11.22
C THR A 146 0.53 -1.42 11.57
N GLU A 147 1.26 -0.81 12.51
CA GLU A 147 1.15 0.61 12.86
C GLU A 147 2.49 1.11 13.38
N THR A 148 2.66 2.43 13.46
CA THR A 148 3.77 3.02 14.21
C THR A 148 3.57 2.83 15.72
N ASP A 149 4.64 2.97 16.51
CA ASP A 149 4.53 2.90 17.98
C ASP A 149 3.67 4.05 18.58
N ALA A 150 3.42 5.10 17.80
CA ALA A 150 2.51 6.19 18.14
C ALA A 150 1.05 5.91 17.71
N GLY A 151 0.75 4.74 17.15
CA GLY A 151 -0.59 4.33 16.74
C GLY A 151 -1.06 4.90 15.40
N TYR A 152 -0.14 5.24 14.48
CA TYR A 152 -0.52 5.58 13.11
C TYR A 152 -0.63 4.30 12.27
N PRO A 153 -1.84 3.88 11.87
CA PRO A 153 -2.05 2.57 11.25
C PRO A 153 -1.62 2.55 9.79
N GLU A 154 -1.07 1.43 9.35
CA GLU A 154 -0.65 1.19 7.97
C GLU A 154 -1.80 1.44 6.98
N ALA A 155 -3.00 0.93 7.27
CA ALA A 155 -4.18 1.12 6.41
C ALA A 155 -4.52 2.61 6.14
N ARG A 156 -4.16 3.51 7.06
CA ARG A 156 -4.34 4.95 6.85
C ARG A 156 -3.23 5.56 6.01
N TYR A 157 -1.99 5.09 6.19
CA TYR A 157 -0.85 5.46 5.35
C TYR A 157 -1.10 5.07 3.89
N THR A 158 -1.43 3.80 3.65
CA THR A 158 -1.58 3.23 2.31
C THR A 158 -2.70 3.91 1.53
N LEU A 159 -3.84 4.18 2.17
CA LEU A 159 -4.97 4.88 1.56
C LEU A 159 -4.62 6.32 1.18
N ASP A 160 -3.97 7.08 2.08
CA ASP A 160 -3.54 8.47 1.78
C ASP A 160 -2.55 8.51 0.61
N VAL A 161 -1.54 7.62 0.60
CA VAL A 161 -0.57 7.58 -0.50
C VAL A 161 -1.23 7.14 -1.81
N ALA A 162 -2.12 6.15 -1.78
CA ALA A 162 -2.84 5.71 -2.98
C ALA A 162 -3.69 6.84 -3.60
N HIS A 163 -4.34 7.66 -2.78
CA HIS A 163 -5.09 8.83 -3.25
C HIS A 163 -4.20 9.89 -3.90
N ARG A 164 -3.03 10.15 -3.32
CA ARG A 164 -2.04 11.07 -3.91
C ARG A 164 -1.51 10.53 -5.24
N VAL A 165 -1.18 9.24 -5.29
CA VAL A 165 -0.72 8.58 -6.53
C VAL A 165 -1.80 8.64 -7.60
N ARG A 166 -3.07 8.36 -7.25
CA ARG A 166 -4.22 8.48 -8.15
C ARG A 166 -4.28 9.86 -8.80
N ALA A 167 -4.25 10.93 -7.99
CA ALA A 167 -4.32 12.30 -8.50
C ALA A 167 -3.18 12.61 -9.51
N ILE A 168 -1.96 12.15 -9.21
CA ILE A 168 -0.81 12.35 -10.11
C ILE A 168 -0.95 11.57 -11.41
N LEU A 169 -1.40 10.31 -11.35
CA LEU A 169 -1.58 9.46 -12.54
C LEU A 169 -2.75 9.92 -13.42
N GLU A 170 -3.85 10.38 -12.82
CA GLU A 170 -4.99 10.95 -13.56
C GLU A 170 -4.59 12.25 -14.25
N ALA A 171 -3.80 13.11 -13.60
CA ALA A 171 -3.21 14.29 -14.24
C ALA A 171 -2.28 13.95 -15.42
N ARG A 172 -1.72 12.73 -15.43
CA ARG A 172 -0.93 12.16 -16.53
C ARG A 172 -1.79 11.45 -17.58
N GLY A 173 -3.11 11.43 -17.44
CA GLY A 173 -4.06 10.86 -18.40
C GLY A 173 -4.41 9.39 -18.20
N ALA A 174 -3.94 8.75 -17.11
CA ALA A 174 -4.30 7.38 -16.81
C ALA A 174 -5.74 7.29 -16.28
N LYS A 175 -6.43 6.19 -16.62
CA LYS A 175 -7.56 5.71 -15.82
C LYS A 175 -7.01 4.97 -14.61
N VAL A 176 -7.37 5.40 -13.40
CA VAL A 176 -6.96 4.74 -12.16
C VAL A 176 -8.12 3.96 -11.56
N VAL A 177 -7.85 2.72 -11.13
CA VAL A 177 -8.80 1.87 -10.39
C VAL A 177 -8.21 1.60 -9.01
N LEU A 178 -8.95 1.91 -7.95
CA LEU A 178 -8.58 1.51 -6.60
C LEU A 178 -9.24 0.16 -6.26
N THR A 179 -8.51 -0.72 -5.58
CA THR A 179 -9.12 -1.94 -5.03
C THR A 179 -9.99 -1.65 -3.81
N TYR A 180 -9.68 -0.58 -3.08
CA TYR A 180 -10.36 -0.11 -1.88
C TYR A 180 -10.29 1.43 -1.81
N ASP A 181 -11.39 2.09 -1.46
CA ASP A 181 -11.45 3.56 -1.37
C ASP A 181 -12.05 4.07 -0.04
N GLY A 182 -11.99 3.27 1.02
CA GLY A 182 -12.59 3.67 2.32
C GLY A 182 -14.11 3.49 2.40
N ASP A 183 -14.69 2.74 1.47
CA ASP A 183 -16.13 2.68 1.17
C ASP A 183 -16.82 1.42 1.73
N ARG A 184 -16.11 0.60 2.50
CA ARG A 184 -16.61 -0.66 3.08
C ARG A 184 -16.03 -0.92 4.47
N ALA A 185 -16.75 -1.69 5.26
CA ALA A 185 -16.42 -1.95 6.67
C ALA A 185 -15.16 -2.84 6.84
N TYR A 186 -14.94 -3.81 5.95
CA TYR A 186 -13.75 -4.67 5.92
C TYR A 186 -13.51 -5.24 4.52
N GLY A 187 -12.32 -5.77 4.25
CA GLY A 187 -11.84 -6.21 2.94
C GLY A 187 -11.78 -5.07 1.89
N PRO A 188 -11.52 -5.34 0.60
CA PRO A 188 -11.53 -6.63 -0.10
C PRO A 188 -10.50 -7.63 0.40
N CYS A 189 -10.86 -8.90 0.28
CA CYS A 189 -9.90 -9.99 0.50
C CYS A 189 -8.79 -9.94 -0.56
N VAL A 190 -7.63 -10.53 -0.27
CA VAL A 190 -6.46 -10.52 -1.18
C VAL A 190 -6.73 -11.15 -2.55
N ASP A 191 -7.63 -12.13 -2.63
CA ASP A 191 -8.11 -12.74 -3.87
C ASP A 191 -9.02 -11.80 -4.66
N GLU A 192 -9.93 -11.11 -3.97
CA GLU A 192 -10.77 -10.06 -4.56
C GLU A 192 -9.93 -8.88 -5.09
N ARG A 193 -8.92 -8.42 -4.34
CA ARG A 193 -7.97 -7.38 -4.78
C ARG A 193 -7.29 -7.75 -6.09
N ALA A 194 -6.81 -8.99 -6.22
CA ALA A 194 -6.23 -9.49 -7.47
C ALA A 194 -7.26 -9.54 -8.61
N ARG A 195 -8.49 -10.01 -8.32
CA ARG A 195 -9.59 -10.08 -9.30
C ARG A 195 -9.97 -8.70 -9.84
N ILE A 196 -10.01 -7.66 -9.00
CA ILE A 196 -10.26 -6.27 -9.43
C ILE A 196 -9.20 -5.84 -10.45
N GLY A 197 -7.92 -6.08 -10.15
CA GLY A 197 -6.82 -5.76 -11.06
C GLY A 197 -6.92 -6.48 -12.42
N ASN A 198 -7.27 -7.76 -12.39
CA ASN A 198 -7.45 -8.57 -13.60
C ASN A 198 -8.63 -8.08 -14.44
N ALA A 199 -9.77 -7.78 -13.81
CA ALA A 199 -10.99 -7.32 -14.48
C ALA A 199 -10.83 -5.93 -15.11
N ALA A 200 -9.93 -5.10 -14.56
CA ALA A 200 -9.61 -3.78 -15.12
C ALA A 200 -8.77 -3.86 -16.41
N HIS A 201 -8.21 -5.02 -16.75
CA HIS A 201 -7.24 -5.19 -17.83
C HIS A 201 -6.09 -4.16 -17.76
N ALA A 202 -5.59 -3.91 -16.55
CA ALA A 202 -4.61 -2.87 -16.28
C ALA A 202 -3.26 -3.11 -16.97
N ASP A 203 -2.60 -2.04 -17.39
CA ASP A 203 -1.21 -2.07 -17.88
C ASP A 203 -0.23 -2.38 -16.74
N ALA A 204 -0.56 -1.95 -15.50
CA ALA A 204 0.19 -2.25 -14.29
C ALA A 204 -0.72 -2.20 -13.05
N ALA A 205 -0.38 -2.99 -12.04
CA ALA A 205 -0.98 -2.93 -10.72
C ALA A 205 0.09 -2.78 -9.63
N LEU A 206 -0.22 -2.02 -8.57
CA LEU A 206 0.68 -1.81 -7.44
C LEU A 206 -0.06 -1.96 -6.12
N SER A 207 0.43 -2.82 -5.23
CA SER A 207 0.05 -2.82 -3.82
C SER A 207 0.95 -1.88 -3.04
N ILE A 208 0.36 -0.93 -2.31
CA ILE A 208 1.09 0.05 -1.49
C ILE A 208 0.94 -0.38 -0.03
N HIS A 209 2.06 -0.56 0.67
CA HIS A 209 2.16 -1.04 2.05
C HIS A 209 3.27 -0.30 2.81
N ALA A 210 3.33 -0.54 4.11
CA ALA A 210 4.49 -0.23 4.95
C ALA A 210 4.73 -1.39 5.94
N ASP A 211 5.99 -1.74 6.17
CA ASP A 211 6.34 -2.96 6.87
C ASP A 211 6.38 -2.80 8.39
N GLY A 212 6.39 -3.92 9.10
CA GLY A 212 6.62 -4.02 10.54
C GLY A 212 7.81 -4.93 10.84
N GLY A 213 9.03 -4.40 10.73
CA GLY A 213 10.28 -5.11 10.98
C GLY A 213 10.86 -4.89 12.38
N PRO A 214 12.11 -5.34 12.63
CA PRO A 214 12.85 -4.99 13.85
C PRO A 214 13.00 -3.47 13.98
N ALA A 215 12.92 -2.93 15.20
CA ALA A 215 13.01 -1.49 15.42
C ALA A 215 14.33 -0.85 14.91
N THR A 216 15.39 -1.65 14.82
CA THR A 216 16.70 -1.22 14.29
C THR A 216 16.80 -1.25 12.77
N GLY A 217 15.85 -1.89 12.07
CA GLY A 217 15.86 -1.98 10.62
C GLY A 217 15.03 -0.88 9.97
N SER A 218 15.50 -0.32 8.87
CA SER A 218 14.81 0.77 8.16
C SER A 218 14.94 0.62 6.65
N GLY A 219 14.22 1.47 5.92
CA GLY A 219 14.25 1.54 4.47
C GLY A 219 13.12 0.76 3.81
N PHE A 220 12.97 0.99 2.50
CA PHE A 220 11.88 0.48 1.69
C PHE A 220 12.30 -0.74 0.86
N HIS A 221 11.33 -1.55 0.42
CA HIS A 221 11.60 -2.61 -0.54
C HIS A 221 10.41 -2.86 -1.48
N VAL A 222 10.72 -3.48 -2.62
CA VAL A 222 9.72 -3.88 -3.61
C VAL A 222 9.66 -5.41 -3.70
N ILE A 223 8.46 -5.96 -3.82
CA ILE A 223 8.23 -7.41 -3.93
C ILE A 223 7.68 -7.71 -5.32
N ALA A 224 8.39 -8.57 -6.07
CA ALA A 224 7.94 -9.11 -7.34
C ALA A 224 7.43 -10.56 -7.20
N PRO A 225 6.51 -11.00 -8.07
CA PRO A 225 6.07 -12.40 -8.10
C PRO A 225 7.20 -13.31 -8.58
N GLN A 226 7.37 -14.45 -7.91
CA GLN A 226 8.12 -15.57 -8.46
C GLN A 226 7.43 -16.08 -9.73
N SER A 227 8.19 -16.49 -10.74
CA SER A 227 7.66 -17.24 -11.89
C SER A 227 7.21 -18.61 -11.41
N LEU A 228 5.90 -18.84 -11.34
CA LEU A 228 5.32 -20.05 -10.77
C LEU A 228 4.09 -20.51 -11.56
N HIS A 229 3.85 -21.82 -11.51
CA HIS A 229 2.64 -22.46 -12.01
C HIS A 229 2.24 -23.56 -11.02
N ALA A 230 1.25 -23.27 -10.17
CA ALA A 230 0.80 -24.16 -9.11
C ALA A 230 -0.67 -23.84 -8.76
N GLY A 231 -1.51 -24.88 -8.66
CA GLY A 231 -2.95 -24.72 -8.48
C GLY A 231 -3.55 -23.80 -9.55
N ILE A 232 -4.28 -22.76 -9.13
CA ILE A 232 -4.84 -21.74 -10.06
C ILE A 232 -3.88 -20.56 -10.29
N ALA A 233 -2.76 -20.50 -9.57
CA ALA A 233 -1.76 -19.48 -9.78
C ALA A 233 -0.90 -19.79 -11.01
N ASP A 234 -0.79 -18.80 -11.89
CA ASP A 234 0.12 -18.81 -13.03
C ASP A 234 0.61 -17.39 -13.26
N THR A 235 1.86 -17.15 -12.86
CA THR A 235 2.52 -15.85 -12.94
C THR A 235 3.61 -15.84 -14.00
N ARG A 236 3.81 -16.93 -14.76
CA ARG A 236 4.92 -17.07 -15.72
C ARG A 236 4.96 -15.94 -16.75
N SER A 237 3.79 -15.51 -17.23
CA SER A 237 3.66 -14.41 -18.20
C SER A 237 3.93 -13.03 -17.60
N ILE A 238 3.71 -12.86 -16.28
CA ILE A 238 3.85 -11.55 -15.62
C ILE A 238 5.14 -11.42 -14.81
N ALA A 239 5.86 -12.50 -14.51
CA ALA A 239 7.04 -12.45 -13.63
C ALA A 239 8.14 -11.54 -14.19
N GLY A 240 8.48 -11.68 -15.47
CA GLY A 240 9.46 -10.81 -16.13
C GLY A 240 9.03 -9.33 -16.18
N PRO A 241 7.82 -9.00 -16.71
CA PRO A 241 7.29 -7.65 -16.67
C PRO A 241 7.20 -7.04 -15.27
N SER A 242 6.78 -7.82 -14.28
CA SER A 242 6.67 -7.36 -12.88
C SER A 242 8.05 -7.11 -12.26
N TYR A 243 9.08 -7.90 -12.62
CA TYR A 243 10.44 -7.63 -12.18
C TYR A 243 10.98 -6.31 -12.75
N ARG A 244 10.71 -6.02 -14.04
CA ARG A 244 11.03 -4.72 -14.65
C ARG A 244 10.31 -3.58 -13.92
N LEU A 245 9.01 -3.71 -13.69
CA LEU A 245 8.23 -2.77 -12.89
C LEU A 245 8.86 -2.57 -11.51
N ALA A 246 9.23 -3.66 -10.82
CA ALA A 246 9.82 -3.60 -9.49
C ALA A 246 11.12 -2.80 -9.46
N THR A 247 12.03 -3.07 -10.41
CA THR A 247 13.31 -2.37 -10.48
C THR A 247 13.17 -0.89 -10.85
N THR A 248 12.25 -0.55 -11.76
CA THR A 248 11.97 0.83 -12.15
C THR A 248 11.33 1.61 -11.00
N LEU A 249 10.31 1.02 -10.35
CA LEU A 249 9.64 1.59 -9.20
C LEU A 249 10.63 1.84 -8.05
N ARG A 250 11.48 0.85 -7.75
CA ARG A 250 12.51 0.98 -6.70
C ARG A 250 13.43 2.18 -6.95
N GLY A 251 13.94 2.34 -8.17
CA GLY A 251 14.82 3.47 -8.50
C GLY A 251 14.12 4.83 -8.40
N LYS A 252 12.88 4.94 -8.89
CA LYS A 252 12.11 6.19 -8.85
C LYS A 252 11.66 6.57 -7.44
N PHE A 253 11.28 5.58 -6.63
CA PHE A 253 10.91 5.80 -5.23
C PHE A 253 12.09 6.33 -4.41
N ALA A 254 13.25 5.67 -4.50
CA ALA A 254 14.47 6.14 -3.81
C ALA A 254 14.86 7.56 -4.24
N ALA A 255 14.81 7.86 -5.54
CA ALA A 255 15.17 9.18 -6.05
C ALA A 255 14.22 10.29 -5.57
N ALA A 256 12.93 10.00 -5.42
CA ALA A 256 11.94 11.00 -5.01
C ALA A 256 11.91 11.22 -3.49
N THR A 257 12.11 10.17 -2.70
CA THR A 257 11.98 10.21 -1.22
C THR A 257 13.30 10.41 -0.50
N GLY A 258 14.41 10.01 -1.12
CA GLY A 258 15.70 9.85 -0.42
C GLY A 258 15.76 8.61 0.48
N GLU A 259 14.70 7.79 0.53
CA GLU A 259 14.66 6.59 1.36
C GLU A 259 15.64 5.53 0.82
N HIS A 260 16.33 4.88 1.74
CA HIS A 260 17.30 3.85 1.40
C HIS A 260 16.61 2.49 1.23
N TYR A 261 17.31 1.55 0.60
CA TYR A 261 16.82 0.18 0.50
C TYR A 261 16.84 -0.49 1.87
N ALA A 262 15.80 -1.28 2.14
CA ALA A 262 15.64 -1.98 3.41
C ALA A 262 16.89 -2.77 3.81
N ASP A 263 17.40 -2.54 5.02
CA ASP A 263 18.62 -3.14 5.55
C ASP A 263 18.40 -4.42 6.38
N TYR A 264 17.14 -4.70 6.73
CA TYR A 264 16.72 -5.81 7.58
C TYR A 264 16.16 -7.02 6.81
N LEU A 265 16.06 -6.90 5.48
CA LEU A 265 15.58 -7.95 4.59
C LEU A 265 16.17 -7.79 3.19
N ALA A 266 15.87 -8.75 2.29
CA ALA A 266 16.32 -8.72 0.90
C ALA A 266 17.85 -8.65 0.68
N GLY A 267 18.66 -8.97 1.71
CA GLY A 267 20.12 -8.80 1.67
C GLY A 267 20.57 -7.37 1.38
N GLY A 268 19.77 -6.36 1.75
CA GLY A 268 20.08 -4.94 1.50
C GLY A 268 19.78 -4.45 0.08
N THR A 269 19.17 -5.28 -0.77
CA THR A 269 18.91 -4.91 -2.18
C THR A 269 17.62 -4.13 -2.40
N GLY A 270 16.74 -4.08 -1.39
CA GLY A 270 15.40 -3.49 -1.50
C GLY A 270 14.50 -4.20 -2.53
N LEU A 271 14.80 -5.45 -2.88
CA LEU A 271 14.04 -6.24 -3.85
C LEU A 271 13.92 -7.69 -3.42
N THR A 272 12.69 -8.19 -3.32
CA THR A 272 12.41 -9.61 -3.05
C THR A 272 11.55 -10.23 -4.14
N VAL A 273 11.69 -11.54 -4.33
CA VAL A 273 10.86 -12.34 -5.23
C VAL A 273 10.16 -13.40 -4.40
N ARG A 274 8.82 -13.41 -4.42
CA ARG A 274 7.99 -14.20 -3.49
C ARG A 274 6.88 -14.97 -4.19
N SER A 275 6.42 -16.05 -3.56
CA SER A 275 5.35 -16.95 -4.05
C SER A 275 4.24 -17.19 -3.03
N ASP A 276 4.17 -16.41 -1.95
CA ASP A 276 3.27 -16.59 -0.81
C ASP A 276 2.23 -15.45 -0.66
N LEU A 277 2.15 -14.54 -1.62
CA LEU A 277 1.25 -13.38 -1.61
C LEU A 277 0.12 -13.57 -2.62
N GLY A 278 -1.11 -13.75 -2.15
CA GLY A 278 -2.29 -13.97 -3.03
C GLY A 278 -2.51 -12.85 -4.04
N GLY A 279 -2.28 -11.59 -3.63
CA GLY A 279 -2.34 -10.45 -4.52
C GLY A 279 -1.37 -10.55 -5.72
N LEU A 280 -0.21 -11.20 -5.55
CA LEU A 280 0.77 -11.46 -6.62
C LEU A 280 0.43 -12.73 -7.39
N ASN A 281 0.22 -13.84 -6.69
CA ASN A 281 0.02 -15.17 -7.26
C ASN A 281 -1.20 -15.25 -8.20
N LEU A 282 -2.26 -14.49 -7.89
CA LEU A 282 -3.50 -14.46 -8.65
C LEU A 282 -3.55 -13.36 -9.71
N SER A 283 -2.53 -12.50 -9.81
CA SER A 283 -2.48 -11.45 -10.82
C SER A 283 -2.26 -12.02 -12.21
N LYS A 284 -2.95 -11.43 -13.20
CA LYS A 284 -2.81 -11.70 -14.64
C LYS A 284 -2.22 -10.49 -15.39
N VAL A 285 -1.96 -9.41 -14.68
CA VAL A 285 -1.29 -8.19 -15.16
C VAL A 285 0.04 -8.00 -14.41
N PRO A 286 1.01 -7.23 -14.94
CA PRO A 286 2.23 -6.90 -14.21
C PRO A 286 1.89 -6.27 -12.84
N LYS A 287 2.32 -6.90 -11.74
CA LYS A 287 1.99 -6.46 -10.39
C LYS A 287 3.16 -6.60 -9.44
N VAL A 288 3.34 -5.61 -8.57
CA VAL A 288 4.34 -5.62 -7.48
C VAL A 288 3.72 -5.09 -6.19
N PHE A 289 4.38 -5.33 -5.06
CA PHE A 289 4.11 -4.65 -3.80
C PHE A 289 5.27 -3.70 -3.51
N ILE A 290 4.99 -2.53 -2.95
CA ILE A 290 5.99 -1.67 -2.33
C ILE A 290 5.71 -1.58 -0.84
N GLU A 291 6.72 -1.92 -0.03
CA GLU A 291 6.77 -1.64 1.39
C GLU A 291 7.59 -0.37 1.55
N CYS A 292 6.91 0.75 1.83
CA CYS A 292 7.50 2.09 1.71
C CYS A 292 8.50 2.45 2.82
N GLY A 293 8.57 1.66 3.89
CA GLY A 293 9.42 1.87 5.07
C GLY A 293 8.95 0.99 6.22
N ASN A 294 9.71 0.93 7.31
CA ASN A 294 9.38 0.15 8.50
C ASN A 294 8.66 1.01 9.57
N MET A 295 7.37 0.77 9.80
CA MET A 295 6.59 1.51 10.81
C MET A 295 7.10 1.32 12.25
N ARG A 296 7.88 0.27 12.53
CA ARG A 296 8.49 -0.01 13.84
C ARG A 296 9.84 0.67 14.05
N ASN A 297 10.37 1.32 13.02
CA ASN A 297 11.58 2.12 13.10
C ASN A 297 11.22 3.59 13.26
N SER A 298 11.89 4.29 14.17
CA SER A 298 11.55 5.68 14.50
C SER A 298 11.85 6.68 13.37
N HIS A 299 12.88 6.43 12.56
CA HIS A 299 13.21 7.27 11.40
C HIS A 299 12.14 7.12 10.31
N ASP A 300 11.85 5.88 9.92
CA ASP A 300 10.84 5.61 8.89
C ASP A 300 9.44 6.03 9.37
N ALA A 301 9.09 5.79 10.63
CA ALA A 301 7.82 6.24 11.19
C ALA A 301 7.67 7.78 11.11
N ALA A 302 8.74 8.54 11.32
CA ALA A 302 8.71 10.00 11.16
C ALA A 302 8.43 10.39 9.70
N SER A 303 9.08 9.72 8.73
CA SER A 303 8.83 9.90 7.30
C SER A 303 7.40 9.52 6.89
N LEU A 304 6.92 8.34 7.29
CA LEU A 304 5.59 7.83 6.93
C LEU A 304 4.45 8.70 7.51
N THR A 305 4.68 9.31 8.68
CA THR A 305 3.72 10.24 9.30
C THR A 305 3.82 11.68 8.78
N ASP A 306 4.91 12.04 8.12
CA ASP A 306 5.08 13.36 7.49
C ASP A 306 4.31 13.47 6.15
N SER A 307 3.53 14.55 6.01
CA SER A 307 2.68 14.75 4.84
C SER A 307 3.45 15.11 3.56
N ALA A 308 4.57 15.82 3.68
CA ALA A 308 5.39 16.19 2.53
C ALA A 308 6.16 14.96 2.02
N TRP A 309 6.69 14.14 2.92
CA TRP A 309 7.31 12.88 2.57
C TRP A 309 6.33 11.93 1.89
N ARG A 310 5.07 11.80 2.38
CA ARG A 310 4.03 11.04 1.68
C ARG A 310 3.74 11.56 0.27
N GLN A 311 3.85 12.87 0.05
CA GLN A 311 3.74 13.44 -1.29
C GLN A 311 4.93 13.05 -2.19
N HIS A 312 6.15 13.04 -1.65
CA HIS A 312 7.33 12.56 -2.36
C HIS A 312 7.26 11.06 -2.67
N ALA A 313 6.77 10.25 -1.73
CA ALA A 313 6.51 8.82 -1.95
C ALA A 313 5.51 8.62 -3.08
N ALA A 314 4.40 9.36 -3.08
CA ALA A 314 3.41 9.31 -4.15
C ALA A 314 3.98 9.73 -5.51
N GLN A 315 4.83 10.76 -5.55
CA GLN A 315 5.52 11.19 -6.75
C GLN A 315 6.46 10.10 -7.29
N GLY A 316 7.29 9.50 -6.43
CA GLY A 316 8.20 8.42 -6.81
C GLY A 316 7.46 7.18 -7.33
N ILE A 317 6.33 6.83 -6.69
CA ILE A 317 5.45 5.75 -7.16
C ILE A 317 4.89 6.06 -8.55
N ALA A 318 4.31 7.25 -8.74
CA ALA A 318 3.71 7.65 -10.01
C ALA A 318 4.76 7.69 -11.13
N ASP A 319 5.97 8.16 -10.85
CA ASP A 319 7.09 8.17 -11.79
C ASP A 319 7.56 6.76 -12.17
N GLY A 320 7.60 5.84 -11.20
CA GLY A 320 7.90 4.44 -11.44
C GLY A 320 6.89 3.76 -12.36
N LEU A 321 5.60 3.95 -12.07
CA LEU A 321 4.51 3.42 -12.88
C LEU A 321 4.47 4.04 -14.28
N THR A 322 4.69 5.35 -14.38
CA THR A 322 4.70 6.05 -15.68
C THR A 322 5.83 5.52 -16.56
N ALA A 323 7.05 5.48 -16.03
CA ALA A 323 8.21 5.01 -16.78
C ALA A 323 8.07 3.54 -17.23
N PHE A 324 7.49 2.68 -16.38
CA PHE A 324 7.24 1.28 -16.76
C PHE A 324 6.27 1.17 -17.94
N VAL A 325 5.15 1.90 -17.88
CA VAL A 325 4.08 1.81 -18.89
C VAL A 325 4.55 2.39 -20.22
N GLU A 326 5.26 3.52 -20.22
CA GLU A 326 5.81 4.14 -21.44
C GLU A 326 6.81 3.21 -22.14
N ASP A 327 7.72 2.56 -21.39
CA ASP A 327 8.69 1.61 -21.93
C ASP A 327 8.01 0.38 -22.58
N THR A 328 6.87 -0.06 -22.03
CA THR A 328 6.06 -1.14 -22.65
C THR A 328 5.19 -0.67 -23.82
N GLY A 329 4.96 0.62 -23.95
CA GLY A 329 4.07 1.23 -24.94
C GLY A 329 4.71 1.45 -26.31
N GLY A 330 6.04 1.59 -26.38
CA GLY A 330 6.77 1.82 -27.63
C GLY A 330 6.72 0.68 -28.66
N GLY A 331 6.10 -0.45 -28.32
CA GLY A 331 5.93 -1.61 -29.21
C GLY A 331 4.53 -1.78 -29.83
N ARG A 332 3.61 -0.83 -29.63
CA ARG A 332 2.24 -0.87 -30.20
C ARG A 332 2.01 0.20 -31.27
N GLY A 333 3.02 0.48 -32.09
CA GLY A 333 2.94 1.31 -33.29
C GLY A 333 2.76 0.48 -34.55
#